data_AF-A0A1I6SYD7-F1
#
_entry.id   AF-A0A1I6SYD7-F1
#
_cell.length_a   1.000
_cell.length_b   1.000
_cell.length_c   1.000
_cell.angle_alpha   90.00
_cell.angle_beta   90.00
_cell.angle_gamma   90.00
#
_symmetry.space_group_name_H-M   'P 1'
#
loop_
_entity.id
_entity.type
_entity.pdbx_description
1 polymer ?
#
loop_
_entity_poly.entity_id
_entity_poly.type
_entity_poly.pdbx_seq_one_letter_code
_entity_poly.pdbx_strand_id
1 'polypeptide(L)' 'MARDYDSQLLESVSVRRRRLRDALLFGAQRIRMSLDENLGKILGGLVLGAVLCAGSVGWSFLSSRMESGAW' A
#
# COMPACT_ATOMS: atom_id res chain seq x y z
N MET A 1 -5.91 -12.92 -39.95
CA MET A 1 -7.19 -13.52 -39.52
C MET A 1 -7.10 -14.29 -38.21
N ALA A 2 -6.14 -15.20 -37.98
CA ALA A 2 -5.97 -15.85 -36.65
C ALA A 2 -5.50 -14.89 -35.54
N ARG A 3 -4.72 -13.85 -35.90
CA ARG A 3 -4.17 -12.85 -34.98
C ARG A 3 -5.23 -11.93 -34.36
N ASP A 4 -6.32 -11.69 -35.09
CA ASP A 4 -7.42 -10.82 -34.68
C ASP A 4 -8.31 -11.48 -33.61
N TYR A 5 -8.46 -12.81 -33.68
CA TYR A 5 -9.13 -13.63 -32.67
C TYR A 5 -8.38 -13.66 -31.34
N ASP A 6 -7.05 -13.77 -31.39
CA ASP A 6 -6.22 -13.82 -30.19
C ASP A 6 -6.19 -12.45 -29.48
N SER A 7 -6.19 -11.35 -30.24
CA SER A 7 -6.37 -10.02 -29.67
C SER A 7 -7.73 -9.83 -29.01
N GLN A 8 -8.82 -10.37 -29.58
CA GLN A 8 -10.15 -10.30 -28.97
C GLN A 8 -10.24 -11.13 -27.67
N LEU A 9 -9.58 -12.30 -27.64
CA LEU A 9 -9.48 -13.12 -26.44
C LEU A 9 -8.68 -12.41 -25.34
N LEU A 10 -7.53 -11.81 -25.68
CA LEU A 10 -6.71 -11.07 -24.73
C LEU A 10 -7.45 -9.84 -24.19
N GLU A 11 -8.16 -9.11 -25.04
CA GLU A 11 -8.94 -7.94 -24.63
C GLU A 11 -10.08 -8.35 -23.69
N SER A 12 -10.85 -9.41 -24.02
CA SER A 12 -11.93 -9.91 -23.16
C SER A 12 -11.44 -10.46 -21.81
N VAL A 13 -10.33 -11.19 -21.77
CA VAL A 13 -9.73 -11.71 -20.54
C VAL A 13 -9.16 -10.58 -19.70
N SER A 14 -8.52 -9.59 -20.33
CA SER A 14 -7.99 -8.43 -19.63
C SER A 14 -9.11 -7.64 -18.94
N VAL A 15 -10.28 -7.49 -19.58
CA VAL A 15 -11.46 -6.84 -19.01
C VAL A 15 -12.06 -7.65 -17.87
N ARG A 16 -12.17 -8.98 -18.02
CA ARG A 16 -12.68 -9.85 -16.95
C ARG A 16 -11.76 -9.84 -15.74
N ARG A 17 -10.44 -9.88 -15.96
CA ARG A 17 -9.43 -9.81 -14.90
C ARG A 17 -9.40 -8.44 -14.23
N ARG A 18 -9.55 -7.37 -15.00
CA ARG A 18 -9.70 -5.99 -14.49
C ARG A 18 -10.94 -5.89 -13.60
N ARG A 19 -12.09 -6.39 -14.05
CA ARG A 19 -13.35 -6.39 -13.28
C ARG A 19 -13.26 -7.25 -12.01
N LEU A 20 -12.64 -8.42 -12.08
CA LEU A 20 -12.41 -9.28 -10.91
C LEU A 20 -11.43 -8.63 -9.93
N ARG A 21 -10.37 -8.00 -10.44
CA ARG A 21 -9.40 -7.28 -9.61
C ARG A 21 -10.01 -6.05 -8.98
N ASP A 22 -10.85 -5.32 -9.72
CA ASP A 22 -11.59 -4.19 -9.19
C ASP A 22 -12.66 -4.66 -8.19
N ALA A 23 -13.27 -5.83 -8.36
CA ALA A 23 -14.18 -6.43 -7.38
C ALA A 23 -13.47 -7.03 -6.15
N LEU A 24 -12.25 -7.53 -6.30
CA LEU A 24 -11.43 -8.04 -5.20
C LEU A 24 -10.82 -6.90 -4.39
N LEU A 25 -10.33 -5.85 -5.05
CA LEU A 25 -9.73 -4.68 -4.42
C LEU A 25 -10.78 -3.69 -3.90
N PHE A 26 -11.94 -3.56 -4.57
CA PHE A 26 -12.99 -2.58 -4.24
C PHE A 26 -14.37 -3.22 -3.98
N GLY A 27 -14.43 -4.44 -3.45
CA GLY A 27 -15.64 -5.25 -3.21
C GLY A 27 -16.95 -4.47 -3.02
N ALA A 28 -18.00 -4.91 -3.72
CA ALA A 28 -19.40 -4.48 -3.61
C ALA A 28 -19.61 -3.03 -3.12
N GLN A 29 -19.42 -2.05 -4.01
CA GLN A 29 -19.89 -0.64 -4.06
C GLN A 29 -20.11 0.18 -2.77
N ARG A 30 -20.69 -0.39 -1.70
CA ARG A 30 -20.86 0.15 -0.35
C ARG A 30 -19.56 0.22 0.46
N ILE A 31 -18.53 -0.53 0.07
CA ILE A 31 -17.24 -0.61 0.77
C ILE A 31 -16.18 0.31 0.13
N ARG A 32 -16.46 0.96 -1.01
CA ARG A 32 -15.51 1.87 -1.68
C ARG A 32 -15.03 3.02 -0.81
N MET A 33 -15.91 3.61 0.00
CA MET A 33 -15.55 4.75 0.84
C MET A 33 -14.79 4.34 2.10
N SER A 34 -15.04 3.14 2.62
CA SER A 34 -14.42 2.62 3.84
C SER A 34 -13.06 1.96 3.57
N LEU A 35 -12.89 1.25 2.45
CA LEU A 35 -11.61 0.64 2.12
C LEU A 35 -10.57 1.65 1.66
N ASP A 36 -10.92 2.67 0.88
CA ASP A 36 -9.95 3.71 0.48
C ASP A 36 -9.45 4.49 1.72
N GLU A 37 -10.37 4.85 2.61
CA GLU A 37 -10.10 5.48 3.92
C GLU A 37 -9.23 4.59 4.82
N ASN A 38 -9.54 3.28 4.91
CA ASN A 38 -8.77 2.34 5.72
C ASN A 38 -7.42 1.99 5.08
N LEU A 39 -7.31 1.92 3.75
CA LEU A 39 -6.04 1.73 3.03
C LEU A 39 -5.11 2.92 3.25
N GLY A 40 -5.65 4.14 3.19
CA GLY A 40 -4.90 5.35 3.54
C GLY A 40 -4.38 5.31 4.98
N LYS A 41 -5.21 4.84 5.92
CA LYS A 41 -4.81 4.65 7.32
C LYS A 41 -3.74 3.56 7.50
N ILE A 42 -3.85 2.43 6.80
CA ILE A 42 -2.84 1.35 6.84
C ILE A 42 -1.51 1.82 6.25
N LEU A 43 -1.54 2.47 5.08
CA LEU A 43 -0.34 3.04 4.45
C LEU A 43 0.29 4.12 5.35
N GLY A 44 -0.52 4.99 5.94
CA GLY A 44 -0.06 5.99 6.91
C GLY A 44 0.59 5.35 8.14
N GLY A 45 -0.03 4.31 8.71
CA GLY A 45 0.53 3.56 9.83
C GLY A 45 1.84 2.84 9.47
N LEU A 46 1.94 2.28 8.27
CA LEU A 46 3.15 1.63 7.76
C LEU A 46 4.30 2.64 7.62
N VAL A 47 4.03 3.81 7.04
CA VAL A 47 5.02 4.90 6.89
C VAL A 47 5.46 5.42 8.26
N LEU A 48 4.51 5.66 9.18
CA LEU A 48 4.82 6.06 10.56
C LEU A 48 5.68 5.03 11.28
N GLY A 49 5.35 3.74 11.16
CA GLY A 49 6.15 2.65 11.74
C GLY A 49 7.57 2.59 11.16
N ALA A 50 7.72 2.76 9.85
CA ALA A 50 9.02 2.80 9.18
C ALA A 50 9.86 4.00 9.64
N VAL A 51 9.25 5.19 9.73
CA VAL A 51 9.92 6.40 10.22
C VAL A 51 10.30 6.27 11.69
N LEU A 52 9.44 5.70 12.53
CA LEU A 52 9.74 5.42 13.94
C LEU A 52 10.92 4.44 14.06
N CYS A 53 10.93 3.37 13.26
CA CYS A 53 12.03 2.41 13.25
C CYS A 53 13.35 3.06 12.82
N ALA A 54 13.32 3.89 11.77
CA ALA A 54 14.49 4.66 11.32
C ALA A 54 14.94 5.71 12.37
N GLY A 55 13.99 6.41 12.99
CA GLY A 55 14.23 7.43 14.00
C GLY A 55 14.78 6.87 15.32
N SER A 56 14.45 5.62 15.65
CA SER A 56 14.96 4.92 16.83
C SER A 56 16.49 4.85 16.85
N VAL A 57 17.12 4.70 15.68
CA VAL A 57 18.59 4.67 15.55
C VAL A 57 19.19 6.02 15.91
N GLY A 58 18.53 7.13 15.54
CA GLY A 58 18.95 8.48 15.91
C GLY A 58 18.78 8.75 17.41
N TRP A 59 17.71 8.24 18.02
CA TRP A 59 17.47 8.37 19.45
C TRP A 59 18.55 7.68 20.29
N SER A 60 19.00 6.50 19.87
CA SER A 60 20.09 5.77 20.56
C SER A 60 21.40 6.56 20.57
N PHE A 61 21.71 7.31 19.52
CA PHE A 61 22.88 8.18 19.47
C PHE A 61 22.70 9.42 20.36
N LEU A 62 21.51 10.02 20.34
CA LEU A 62 21.19 11.20 21.15
C LEU A 62 21.17 10.87 22.65
N SER A 63 20.58 9.74 23.05
CA SER A 63 20.56 9.29 24.44
C SER A 63 21.97 9.03 24.97
N SER A 64 22.83 8.37 24.17
CA SER A 64 24.22 8.12 24.55
C SER A 64 25.01 9.42 24.71
N ARG A 65 24.77 10.43 23.85
CA ARG A 65 25.36 11.78 23.95
C ARG A 65 24.86 12.58 25.15
N MET A 66 23.57 12.45 25.50
CA MET A 66 23.00 13.15 26.66
C MET A 66 23.45 12.53 27.98
N GLU A 67 23.58 11.20 28.04
CA GLU A 67 24.06 10.49 29.24
C GLU A 67 25.56 10.75 29.47
N SER A 68 26.36 10.82 28.41
CA SER A 68 27.79 11.16 28.50
C SER A 68 28.09 12.66 28.66
N GLY A 69 27.09 13.52 28.42
CA GLY A 69 27.17 14.98 28.54
C GLY A 69 26.35 15.56 29.70
N ALA A 70 25.95 14.73 30.66
CA ALA A 70 25.29 15.18 31.88
C ALA A 70 26.33 15.83 32.81
N TRP A 71 26.36 17.16 32.77
CA TRP A 71 26.95 18.02 33.79
C TRP A 71 26.08 18.00 35.05
#